data_AF-A0A5K1G1M2-F1
#
_entry.id   AF-A0A5K1G1M2-F1
#
_cell.length_a   1.000
_cell.length_b   1.000
_cell.length_c   1.000
_cell.angle_alpha   90.00
_cell.angle_beta   90.00
_cell.angle_gamma   90.00
#
_symmetry.space_group_name_H-M   'P 1'
#
loop_
_entity.id
_entity.type
_entity.pdbx_description
1 polymer ?
#
loop_
_entity_poly.entity_id
_entity_poly.type
_entity_poly.pdbx_seq_one_letter_code
_entity_poly.pdbx_strand_id
1 'polypeptide(L)'
;NGRCDSPCHLCLTGCTGEIATQLQRLPGYDKWLIRKESKPYPEVFHDQKDSLVYLTADSDNVLEELDPSKIYIIGGLVDRNRWKGITMKKAKEDGIKTAKLPISDYLKMSTSM
;
A
#
# COMPACT_ATOMS: atom_id res chain seq x y z
N ASN A 1 7.84 11.01 4.47
CA ASN A 1 6.66 11.76 4.96
C ASN A 1 7.03 13.04 5.69
N GLY A 2 7.74 13.00 6.84
CA GLY A 2 8.06 14.22 7.63
C GLY A 2 9.00 15.25 7.01
N ARG A 3 9.37 15.10 5.73
CA ARG A 3 10.17 16.04 4.93
C ARG A 3 9.53 16.35 3.56
N CYS A 4 8.27 15.93 3.38
CA CYS A 4 7.54 16.12 2.13
C CYS A 4 6.85 17.49 2.17
N ASP A 5 6.82 18.20 1.03
CA ASP A 5 6.12 19.48 0.91
C ASP A 5 4.60 19.33 1.12
N SER A 6 4.06 18.16 0.78
CA SER A 6 2.68 17.76 1.04
C SER A 6 2.66 16.42 1.79
N PRO A 7 2.71 16.41 3.13
CA PRO A 7 2.65 15.19 3.93
C PRO A 7 1.33 14.45 3.73
N CYS A 8 1.36 13.12 3.69
CA CYS A 8 0.17 12.28 3.64
C CYS A 8 -0.13 11.64 5.00
N HIS A 9 -1.38 11.22 5.20
CA HIS A 9 -1.74 10.40 6.36
C HIS A 9 -1.33 8.94 6.10
N LEU A 10 -0.24 8.50 6.71
CA LEU A 10 0.23 7.11 6.59
C LEU A 10 -0.42 6.22 7.65
N CYS A 11 -0.92 5.05 7.23
CA CYS A 11 -1.51 4.05 8.11
C CYS A 11 -0.86 2.68 7.86
N LEU A 12 -0.45 2.01 8.94
CA LEU A 12 -0.05 0.60 8.92
C LEU A 12 -1.21 -0.23 9.46
N THR A 13 -1.75 -1.12 8.63
CA THR A 13 -2.87 -2.02 8.99
C THR A 13 -2.43 -3.47 8.96
N GLY A 14 -3.07 -4.33 9.76
CA GLY A 14 -2.82 -5.76 9.75
C GLY A 14 -1.45 -6.16 10.33
N CYS A 15 -0.81 -5.26 11.07
CA CYS A 15 0.46 -5.55 11.73
C CYS A 15 0.23 -6.43 12.96
N THR A 16 0.31 -7.75 12.79
CA THR A 16 0.12 -8.74 13.86
C THR A 16 1.27 -9.77 13.91
N GLY A 17 1.43 -10.47 15.03
CA GLY A 17 2.44 -11.52 15.18
C GLY A 17 3.89 -11.02 15.08
N GLU A 18 4.71 -11.70 14.28
CA GLU A 18 6.14 -11.40 14.15
C GLU A 18 6.40 -9.98 13.62
N ILE A 19 5.63 -9.51 12.62
CA ILE A 19 5.85 -8.19 12.05
C ILE A 19 5.59 -7.08 13.08
N ALA A 20 4.56 -7.25 13.93
CA ALA A 20 4.26 -6.31 15.01
C ALA A 20 5.41 -6.27 16.02
N THR A 21 5.94 -7.44 16.38
CA THR A 21 7.07 -7.57 17.31
C THR A 21 8.33 -6.91 16.75
N GLN A 22 8.62 -7.11 15.46
CA GLN A 22 9.79 -6.48 14.82
C GLN A 22 9.62 -4.97 14.71
N LEU A 23 8.43 -4.49 14.34
CA LEU A 23 8.13 -3.06 14.26
C LEU A 23 8.33 -2.34 15.61
N GLN A 24 7.87 -2.94 16.72
CA GLN A 24 8.06 -2.39 18.06
C GLN A 24 9.53 -2.28 18.48
N ARG A 25 10.42 -3.13 17.95
CA ARG A 25 11.86 -3.07 18.22
C ARG A 25 12.56 -1.97 17.44
N LEU A 26 11.92 -1.37 16.44
CA LEU A 26 12.54 -0.31 15.65
C LEU A 26 12.70 0.96 16.48
N PRO A 27 13.89 1.59 16.44
CA PRO A 27 14.14 2.79 17.22
C PRO A 27 13.21 3.92 16.77
N GLY A 28 12.46 4.47 17.73
CA GLY A 28 11.55 5.57 17.49
C GLY A 28 10.23 5.18 16.82
N TYR A 29 9.90 3.88 16.70
CA TYR A 29 8.61 3.42 16.18
C TYR A 29 7.43 4.16 16.83
N ASP A 30 7.44 4.30 18.16
CA ASP A 30 6.41 5.01 18.92
C ASP A 30 6.29 6.50 18.59
N LYS A 31 7.36 7.10 18.08
CA LYS A 31 7.41 8.52 17.70
C LYS A 31 7.04 8.77 16.25
N TRP A 32 6.83 7.72 15.45
CA TRP A 32 6.43 7.87 14.06
C TRP A 32 5.01 8.44 13.99
N LEU A 33 4.84 9.52 13.23
CA LEU A 33 3.55 10.16 12.94
C LEU A 33 2.75 9.35 11.92
N ILE A 34 2.45 8.11 12.28
CA ILE A 34 1.72 7.14 11.45
C ILE A 34 0.64 6.50 12.30
N ARG A 35 -0.53 6.26 11.70
CA ARG A 35 -1.58 5.49 12.34
C ARG A 35 -1.18 4.01 12.32
N LYS A 36 -1.36 3.31 13.44
CA LYS A 36 -0.99 1.89 13.60
C LYS A 36 -2.25 1.12 14.00
N GLU A 37 -2.64 0.17 13.18
CA GLU A 37 -3.84 -0.63 13.36
C GLU A 37 -3.48 -2.11 13.29
N SER A 38 -3.91 -2.87 14.29
CA SER A 38 -3.74 -4.33 14.29
C SER A 38 -4.70 -5.01 13.31
N LYS A 39 -5.86 -4.40 13.06
CA LYS A 39 -6.90 -4.89 12.15
C LYS A 39 -6.51 -4.69 10.69
N PRO A 40 -6.99 -5.55 9.76
CA PRO A 40 -6.73 -5.40 8.34
C PRO A 40 -7.48 -4.19 7.75
N TYR A 41 -6.96 -3.62 6.65
CA TYR A 41 -7.54 -2.41 6.03
C TYR A 41 -9.05 -2.50 5.69
N PRO A 42 -9.64 -3.65 5.29
CA PRO A 42 -11.08 -3.69 4.99
C PRO A 42 -11.94 -3.40 6.22
N GLU A 43 -11.47 -3.79 7.41
CA GLU A 43 -12.17 -3.53 8.67
C GLU A 43 -11.92 -2.09 9.16
N VAL A 44 -10.67 -1.61 9.05
CA VAL A 44 -10.28 -0.27 9.48
C VAL A 44 -11.01 0.81 8.67
N PHE A 45 -11.25 0.58 7.38
CA PHE A 45 -11.85 1.54 6.45
C PHE A 45 -13.20 1.05 5.88
N HIS A 46 -13.97 0.28 6.66
CA HIS A 46 -15.23 -0.30 6.21
C HIS A 46 -16.23 0.75 5.69
N ASP A 47 -16.33 1.90 6.35
CA ASP A 47 -17.21 3.02 5.96
C ASP A 47 -16.77 3.73 4.68
N GLN A 48 -15.55 3.49 4.20
CA GLN A 48 -14.94 4.17 3.05
C GLN A 48 -14.51 3.19 1.96
N LYS A 49 -15.16 2.03 1.89
CA LYS A 49 -14.80 0.94 0.98
C LYS A 49 -14.69 1.39 -0.48
N ASP A 50 -15.61 2.23 -0.95
CA ASP A 50 -15.63 2.75 -2.34
C ASP A 50 -14.50 3.75 -2.66
N SER A 51 -13.82 4.24 -1.61
CA SER A 51 -12.66 5.12 -1.72
C SER A 51 -11.34 4.35 -1.69
N LEU A 52 -11.35 3.03 -1.44
CA LEU A 52 -10.15 2.20 -1.41
C LEU A 52 -9.66 1.87 -2.83
N VAL A 53 -8.37 2.09 -3.05
CA VAL A 53 -7.66 1.74 -4.29
C VAL A 53 -6.42 0.94 -3.94
N TYR A 54 -6.38 -0.33 -4.32
CA TYR A 54 -5.19 -1.17 -4.13
C TYR A 54 -4.18 -0.94 -5.25
N LEU A 55 -2.97 -0.51 -4.88
CA LEU A 55 -1.87 -0.32 -5.82
C LEU A 55 -1.18 -1.65 -6.10
N THR A 56 -1.26 -2.11 -7.35
CA THR A 56 -0.62 -3.34 -7.81
C THR A 56 -0.15 -3.20 -9.24
N ALA A 57 1.03 -3.76 -9.55
CA ALA A 57 1.59 -3.75 -10.91
C ALA A 57 0.74 -4.54 -11.91
N ASP A 58 -0.07 -5.49 -11.41
CA ASP A 58 -0.92 -6.37 -12.21
C ASP A 58 -2.28 -5.73 -12.59
N SER A 59 -2.50 -4.44 -12.27
CA SER A 59 -3.75 -3.75 -12.62
C SER A 59 -3.77 -3.30 -14.08
N ASP A 60 -4.94 -3.40 -14.71
CA ASP A 60 -5.19 -2.85 -16.04
C ASP A 60 -5.33 -1.32 -16.01
N ASN A 61 -5.74 -0.75 -14.88
CA ASN A 61 -5.95 0.69 -14.72
C ASN A 61 -4.64 1.39 -14.37
N VAL A 62 -4.26 2.43 -15.10
CA VAL A 62 -3.11 3.29 -14.77
C VAL A 62 -3.56 4.43 -13.88
N LEU A 63 -2.83 4.69 -12.80
CA LEU A 63 -3.06 5.83 -11.92
C LEU A 63 -2.35 7.07 -12.48
N GLU A 64 -3.09 7.94 -13.17
CA GLU A 64 -2.54 9.17 -13.74
C GLU A 64 -2.31 10.25 -12.66
N GLU A 65 -3.30 10.42 -11.77
CA GLU A 65 -3.27 11.42 -10.71
C GLU A 65 -3.72 10.84 -9.36
N LEU A 66 -3.21 11.41 -8.27
CA LEU A 66 -3.63 11.08 -6.91
C LEU A 66 -4.82 11.96 -6.52
N ASP A 67 -5.96 11.33 -6.26
CA ASP A 67 -7.17 11.95 -5.72
C ASP A 67 -7.06 11.98 -4.18
N PRO A 68 -7.00 13.17 -3.54
CA PRO A 68 -6.89 13.29 -2.09
C PRO A 68 -8.07 12.70 -1.30
N SER A 69 -9.21 12.43 -1.95
CA SER A 69 -10.37 11.78 -1.34
C SER A 69 -10.25 10.25 -1.27
N LYS A 70 -9.24 9.67 -1.93
CA LYS A 70 -9.03 8.21 -2.01
C LYS A 70 -8.03 7.72 -0.97
N ILE A 71 -8.14 6.44 -0.66
CA ILE A 71 -7.22 5.72 0.22
C ILE A 71 -6.46 4.72 -0.65
N TYR A 72 -5.18 4.99 -0.84
CA TYR A 72 -4.28 4.15 -1.64
C TYR A 72 -3.59 3.11 -0.75
N ILE A 73 -3.75 1.84 -1.10
CA ILE A 73 -3.20 0.71 -0.35
C ILE A 73 -1.94 0.20 -1.06
N ILE A 74 -0.85 0.07 -0.33
CA ILE A 74 0.40 -0.57 -0.79
C ILE A 74 0.55 -1.89 -0.04
N GLY A 75 0.77 -2.98 -0.77
CA GLY A 75 1.03 -4.28 -0.16
C GLY A 75 2.35 -4.29 0.61
N GLY A 76 2.31 -4.54 1.92
CA GLY A 76 3.49 -4.67 2.79
C GLY A 76 4.21 -6.02 2.66
N LEU A 77 4.24 -6.59 1.45
CA LEU A 77 4.79 -7.91 1.16
C LEU A 77 6.16 -7.77 0.47
N VAL A 78 7.21 -8.34 1.07
CA VAL A 78 8.55 -8.43 0.45
C VAL A 78 8.71 -9.78 -0.20
N ASP A 79 8.40 -9.86 -1.49
CA ASP A 79 8.32 -11.15 -2.18
C ASP A 79 9.21 -11.26 -3.43
N ARG A 80 9.97 -10.22 -3.78
CA ARG A 80 10.81 -10.21 -4.99
C ARG A 80 10.06 -10.71 -6.25
N ASN A 81 8.74 -10.46 -6.32
CA ASN A 81 7.85 -10.90 -7.40
C ASN A 81 7.71 -12.43 -7.58
N ARG A 82 7.91 -13.22 -6.52
CA ARG A 82 7.82 -14.69 -6.56
C ARG A 82 6.36 -15.18 -6.68
N TRP A 83 5.41 -14.43 -6.14
CA TRP A 83 3.98 -14.68 -6.15
C TRP A 83 3.24 -13.56 -6.88
N LYS A 84 3.29 -13.61 -8.21
CA LYS A 84 2.50 -12.71 -9.06
C LYS A 84 1.00 -12.86 -8.77
N GLY A 85 0.27 -11.74 -8.73
CA GLY A 85 -1.18 -11.74 -8.61
C GLY A 85 -1.78 -11.88 -7.20
N ILE A 86 -1.00 -12.05 -6.12
CA ILE A 86 -1.57 -12.16 -4.75
C ILE A 86 -2.37 -10.91 -4.37
N THR A 87 -1.78 -9.74 -4.57
CA THR A 87 -2.42 -8.46 -4.21
C THR A 87 -3.63 -8.17 -5.08
N MET A 88 -3.57 -8.52 -6.37
CA MET A 88 -4.69 -8.38 -7.31
C MET A 88 -5.85 -9.31 -6.95
N LYS A 89 -5.55 -10.57 -6.61
CA LYS A 89 -6.56 -11.53 -6.14
C LYS A 89 -7.23 -11.04 -4.85
N LYS A 90 -6.43 -10.56 -3.89
CA LYS A 90 -6.93 -10.02 -2.63
C LYS A 90 -7.85 -8.82 -2.83
N ALA A 91 -7.46 -7.86 -3.69
CA ALA A 91 -8.29 -6.70 -4.01
C ALA A 91 -9.61 -7.09 -4.69
N LYS A 92 -9.60 -8.09 -5.57
CA LYS A 92 -10.81 -8.65 -6.20
C LYS A 92 -11.73 -9.32 -5.19
N GLU A 93 -11.18 -10.14 -4.28
CA GLU A 93 -11.94 -10.78 -3.19
C GLU A 93 -12.58 -9.75 -2.25
N ASP A 94 -11.86 -8.67 -1.96
CA ASP A 94 -12.39 -7.58 -1.13
C ASP A 94 -13.36 -6.67 -1.91
N GLY A 95 -13.44 -6.78 -3.24
CA GLY A 95 -14.32 -5.99 -4.09
C GLY A 95 -13.95 -4.51 -4.14
N ILE A 96 -12.65 -4.18 -4.13
CA ILE A 96 -12.15 -2.80 -4.18
C ILE A 96 -11.46 -2.48 -5.51
N LYS A 97 -11.32 -1.20 -5.81
CA LYS A 97 -10.65 -0.75 -7.05
C LYS A 97 -9.16 -1.07 -7.00
N THR A 98 -8.56 -1.23 -8.17
CA THR A 98 -7.12 -1.42 -8.32
C THR A 98 -6.56 -0.44 -9.34
N ALA A 99 -5.30 -0.05 -9.16
CA ALA A 99 -4.55 0.73 -10.14
C ALA A 99 -3.06 0.39 -10.07
N LYS A 100 -2.33 0.57 -11.17
CA LYS A 100 -0.87 0.52 -11.22
C LYS A 100 -0.30 1.92 -11.33
N LEU A 101 0.90 2.12 -10.78
CA LEU A 101 1.62 3.37 -10.94
C LEU A 101 2.08 3.53 -12.41
N PRO A 102 2.14 4.77 -12.94
CA PRO A 102 2.51 5.05 -14.33
C PRO A 102 4.03 5.00 -14.50
N ILE A 103 4.66 3.93 -14.02
CA ILE A 103 6.11 3.83 -13.93
C ILE A 103 6.72 3.36 -15.26
N SER A 104 5.97 2.58 -16.04
CA SER A 104 6.43 2.05 -17.34
C SER A 104 6.86 3.14 -18.32
N ASP A 105 6.25 4.34 -18.24
CA ASP A 105 6.57 5.46 -19.13
C ASP A 105 7.88 6.18 -18.74
N TYR A 106 8.31 6.04 -17.48
CA TYR A 106 9.46 6.78 -16.94
C TYR A 106 10.63 5.89 -16.55
N LEU A 107 10.44 4.58 -16.45
CA LEU A 107 11.47 3.63 -16.01
C LEU A 107 12.13 3.01 -17.24
N LYS A 108 13.24 3.62 -17.68
CA LYS A 108 14.21 2.93 -18.56
C LYS A 108 14.75 1.73 -17.78
N MET A 109 14.22 0.54 -18.04
CA MET A 109 14.80 -0.69 -17.51
C MET A 109 16.22 -0.79 -18.06
N SER A 110 17.23 -0.56 -17.21
CA SER A 110 18.59 -1.01 -17.48
C SER A 110 18.58 -2.53 -17.36
N THR A 111 18.25 -3.21 -18.45
CA THR A 111 18.55 -4.62 -18.59
C THR A 111 20.07 -4.70 -18.65
N SER A 112 20.71 -5.11 -17.55
CA SER A 112 22.11 -5.53 -17.62
C SER A 112 22.16 -6.72 -18.58
N MET A 113 22.79 -6.52 -19.74
CA MET A 113 23.27 -7.61 -20.58
C MET A 113 24.38 -8.38 -19.87
#